data_AF-A0A420W8H2-F1
#
_entry.id   AF-A0A420W8H2-F1
#
_cell.length_a   1.000
_cell.length_b   1.000
_cell.length_c   1.000
_cell.angle_alpha   90.00
_cell.angle_beta   90.00
_cell.angle_gamma   90.00
#
_symmetry.space_group_name_H-M   'P 1'
#
loop_
_entity.id
_entity.type
_entity.pdbx_description
1 polymer ?
#
loop_
_entity_poly.entity_id
_entity_poly.type
_entity_poly.pdbx_seq_one_letter_code
_entity_poly.pdbx_strand_id
1 'polypeptide(L)'
;MSKSINEDIKAGKSVYHIQTEYYKSSGKIVTTIFKDGRSVKRLEKEVSDVSEEELNQEIEKFHRYVLDRLRGLKKKEVPALSSSERKFSVPQELYERLLIEISPFFGIASAFVLDEAIESASDVSSFIEALTSDLSEDQKELLVSKVKPLIEDQVSVSKEEVTEDEEKFNLTPELEEKILSILSEYFGIMASSVFEDSVKEWELTGRSYEELVDVISSHGDTEEEREEIRNRLMFLQT
;
A
#
# COMPACT_ATOMS: atom_id res chain seq x y z
N MET A 1 10.52 36.04 6.10
CA MET A 1 10.03 35.87 4.71
C MET A 1 9.97 34.38 4.45
N SER A 2 8.84 33.86 3.96
CA SER A 2 8.72 32.42 3.70
C SER A 2 9.69 31.96 2.63
N LYS A 3 10.50 30.95 2.95
CA LYS A 3 11.50 30.38 2.05
C LYS A 3 10.82 29.75 0.83
N SER A 4 11.28 30.12 -0.36
CA SER A 4 10.98 29.40 -1.61
C SER A 4 12.21 28.55 -1.94
N ILE A 5 12.02 27.25 -2.13
CA ILE A 5 13.08 26.31 -2.47
C ILE A 5 12.87 25.86 -3.90
N ASN A 6 13.90 25.99 -4.73
CA ASN A 6 13.87 25.59 -6.12
C ASN A 6 15.03 24.63 -6.40
N GLU A 7 14.74 23.45 -6.96
CA GLU A 7 15.73 22.45 -7.31
C GLU A 7 15.40 21.80 -8.65
N ASP A 8 16.42 21.67 -9.51
CA ASP A 8 16.30 20.93 -10.77
C ASP A 8 16.78 19.49 -10.57
N ILE A 9 15.92 18.53 -10.89
CA ILE A 9 16.27 17.11 -10.95
C ILE A 9 16.36 16.67 -12.40
N LYS A 10 17.49 16.08 -12.77
CA LYS A 10 17.65 15.39 -14.06
C LYS A 10 17.24 13.93 -13.93
N ALA A 11 16.36 13.49 -14.83
CA ALA A 11 15.94 12.10 -14.91
C ALA A 11 15.92 11.64 -16.38
N GLY A 12 16.87 10.78 -16.72
CA GLY A 12 17.12 10.42 -18.11
C GLY A 12 17.47 11.65 -18.95
N LYS A 13 16.64 11.94 -19.96
CA LYS A 13 16.80 13.09 -20.87
C LYS A 13 16.02 14.34 -20.43
N SER A 14 15.10 14.21 -19.48
CA SER A 14 14.25 15.32 -19.03
C SER A 14 14.81 15.98 -17.78
N VAL A 15 14.56 17.28 -17.65
CA VAL A 15 14.85 18.07 -16.45
C VAL A 15 13.52 18.47 -15.82
N TYR A 16 13.37 18.18 -14.54
CA TYR A 16 12.22 18.55 -13.74
C TYR A 16 12.61 19.69 -12.82
N HIS A 17 11.83 20.78 -12.84
CA HIS A 17 12.02 21.88 -11.92
C HIS A 17 11.04 21.74 -10.76
N ILE A 18 11.54 21.81 -9.53
CA ILE A 18 10.73 21.57 -8.32
C ILE A 18 10.79 22.82 -7.47
N GLN A 19 9.63 23.43 -7.26
CA GLN A 19 9.47 24.66 -6.51
C GLN A 19 8.59 24.40 -5.29
N THR A 20 9.13 24.60 -4.09
CA THR A 20 8.38 24.48 -2.83
C THR A 20 8.26 25.83 -2.15
N GLU A 21 7.04 26.24 -1.83
CA GLU A 21 6.72 27.56 -1.28
C GLU A 21 5.63 27.47 -0.21
N TYR A 22 5.64 28.41 0.73
CA TYR A 22 4.53 28.57 1.67
C TYR A 22 3.61 29.72 1.28
N TYR A 23 2.30 29.42 1.26
CA TYR A 23 1.23 30.36 0.98
C TYR A 23 0.53 30.73 2.28
N LYS A 24 0.85 31.93 2.79
CA LYS A 24 0.26 32.46 4.04
C LYS A 24 -1.26 32.59 3.99
N SER A 25 -1.82 32.87 2.82
CA SER A 25 -3.27 32.99 2.61
C SER A 25 -4.03 31.68 2.86
N SER A 26 -3.39 30.55 2.62
CA SER A 26 -3.99 29.22 2.77
C SER A 26 -3.39 28.41 3.92
N GLY A 27 -2.31 28.87 4.54
CA GLY A 27 -1.59 28.10 5.56
C GLY A 27 -0.94 26.83 5.00
N LYS A 28 -0.60 26.81 3.69
CA LYS A 28 -0.13 25.60 3.01
C LYS A 28 1.28 25.75 2.50
N ILE A 29 2.08 24.71 2.67
CA ILE A 29 3.30 24.48 1.89
C ILE A 29 2.89 23.77 0.61
N VAL A 30 3.37 24.26 -0.52
CA VAL A 30 3.02 23.79 -1.85
C VAL A 30 4.30 23.48 -2.59
N THR A 31 4.42 22.26 -3.10
CA THR A 31 5.46 21.87 -4.05
C THR A 31 4.86 21.73 -5.43
N THR A 32 5.33 22.54 -6.38
CA THR A 32 4.98 22.44 -7.80
C THR A 32 6.16 21.83 -8.56
N ILE A 33 5.88 20.78 -9.33
CA ILE A 33 6.82 20.10 -10.19
C ILE A 33 6.50 20.53 -11.62
N PHE A 34 7.52 20.97 -12.34
CA PHE A 34 7.45 21.36 -13.73
C PHE A 34 8.31 20.44 -14.59
N LYS A 35 7.85 20.18 -15.81
CA LYS A 35 8.60 19.50 -16.86
C LYS A 35 8.46 20.33 -18.12
N ASP A 36 9.58 20.66 -18.77
CA ASP A 36 9.59 21.44 -20.01
C ASP A 36 8.78 22.75 -19.91
N GLY A 37 8.85 23.42 -18.75
CA GLY A 37 8.16 24.68 -18.47
C GLY A 37 6.65 24.55 -18.17
N ARG A 38 6.09 23.34 -18.17
CA ARG A 38 4.69 23.08 -17.81
C ARG A 38 4.58 22.50 -16.41
N SER A 39 3.63 22.95 -15.62
CA SER A 39 3.32 22.31 -14.34
C SER A 39 2.77 20.93 -14.64
N VAL A 40 3.46 19.92 -14.11
CA VAL A 40 3.04 18.51 -14.22
C VAL A 40 2.40 18.04 -12.94
N LYS A 41 2.77 18.64 -11.79
CA LYS A 41 2.16 18.27 -10.52
C LYS A 41 2.23 19.36 -9.47
N ARG A 42 1.25 19.35 -8.57
CA ARG A 42 1.19 20.19 -7.39
C ARG A 42 0.87 19.34 -6.17
N LEU A 43 1.66 19.46 -5.12
CA LEU A 43 1.49 18.78 -3.84
C LEU A 43 1.32 19.83 -2.76
N GLU A 44 0.37 19.63 -1.85
CA GLU A 44 0.08 20.58 -0.78
C GLU A 44 0.16 19.90 0.58
N LYS A 45 0.67 20.63 1.57
CA LYS A 45 0.71 20.23 2.97
C LYS A 45 0.19 21.39 3.81
N GLU A 46 -0.85 21.14 4.60
CA GLU A 46 -1.35 22.11 5.57
C GLU A 46 -0.40 22.21 6.76
N VAL A 47 -0.17 23.45 7.19
CA VAL A 47 0.65 23.75 8.36
C VAL A 47 -0.02 24.88 9.14
N SER A 48 -0.47 24.54 10.34
CA SER A 48 -1.10 25.46 11.29
C SER A 48 -0.21 25.63 12.52
N ASP A 49 -0.24 26.83 13.10
CA ASP A 49 0.30 27.13 14.44
C ASP A 49 1.80 26.80 14.64
N VAL A 50 2.64 27.13 13.65
CA VAL A 50 4.10 26.97 13.73
C VAL A 50 4.82 28.33 13.75
N SER A 51 5.97 28.38 14.43
CA SER A 51 6.89 29.52 14.35
C SER A 51 7.53 29.64 12.96
N GLU A 52 8.17 30.78 12.65
CA GLU A 52 8.81 31.01 11.34
C GLU A 52 10.00 30.05 11.12
N GLU A 53 10.77 29.73 12.16
CA GLU A 53 11.84 28.75 12.13
C GLU A 53 11.33 27.33 11.84
N GLU A 54 10.24 26.92 12.50
CA GLU A 54 9.60 25.62 12.28
C GLU A 54 9.00 25.51 10.89
N LEU A 55 8.36 26.59 10.41
CA LEU A 55 7.83 26.66 9.05
C LEU A 55 8.93 26.42 8.00
N ASN A 56 10.09 27.06 8.16
CA ASN A 56 11.21 26.88 7.24
C ASN A 56 11.74 25.43 7.25
N GLN A 57 11.77 24.78 8.42
CA GLN A 57 12.13 23.36 8.51
C GLN A 57 11.09 22.47 7.84
N GLU A 58 9.80 22.74 8.01
CA GLU A 58 8.73 21.99 7.36
C GLU A 58 8.76 22.14 5.84
N ILE A 59 9.07 23.33 5.32
CA ILE A 59 9.30 23.56 3.89
C ILE A 59 10.45 22.70 3.37
N GLU A 60 11.58 22.67 4.09
CA GLU A 60 12.74 21.84 3.69
C GLU A 60 12.48 20.33 3.77
N LYS A 61 11.79 19.87 4.83
CA LYS A 61 11.42 18.47 4.98
C LYS A 61 10.48 18.04 3.87
N PHE A 62 9.47 18.85 3.57
CA PHE A 62 8.53 18.55 2.50
C PHE A 62 9.19 18.58 1.13
N HIS A 63 10.07 19.55 0.88
CA HIS A 63 10.87 19.59 -0.35
C HIS A 63 11.71 18.31 -0.50
N ARG A 64 12.50 17.95 0.51
CA ARG A 64 13.33 16.72 0.50
C ARG A 64 12.51 15.45 0.32
N TYR A 65 11.37 15.33 0.99
CA TYR A 65 10.46 14.22 0.82
C TYR A 65 10.03 14.06 -0.65
N VAL A 66 9.68 15.16 -1.32
CA VAL A 66 9.33 15.14 -2.74
C VAL A 66 10.53 14.73 -3.60
N LEU A 67 11.74 15.25 -3.31
CA LEU A 67 12.96 14.85 -4.03
C LEU A 67 13.27 13.36 -3.85
N ASP A 68 13.16 12.83 -2.63
CA ASP A 68 13.47 11.44 -2.31
C ASP A 68 12.49 10.48 -2.98
N ARG A 69 11.19 10.84 -2.99
CA ARG A 69 10.16 10.09 -3.73
C ARG A 69 10.42 10.11 -5.23
N LEU A 70 10.82 11.27 -5.77
CA LEU A 70 11.23 11.41 -7.17
C LEU A 70 12.55 10.71 -7.48
N ARG A 71 13.39 10.40 -6.50
CA ARG A 71 14.65 9.65 -6.70
C ARG A 71 14.48 8.15 -6.46
N GLY A 72 13.29 7.69 -6.06
CA GLY A 72 13.05 6.30 -5.68
C GLY A 72 13.75 5.87 -4.38
N LEU A 73 14.21 6.83 -3.57
CA LEU A 73 14.95 6.57 -2.33
C LEU A 73 13.98 6.51 -1.14
N LYS A 74 13.48 5.30 -0.84
CA LYS A 74 12.74 4.86 0.37
C LYS A 74 11.35 5.49 0.66
N LYS A 75 10.38 4.59 0.93
CA LYS A 75 9.19 4.84 1.74
C LYS A 75 9.63 5.17 3.19
N LYS A 76 9.43 6.41 3.62
CA LYS A 76 9.21 6.74 5.03
C LYS A 76 7.85 7.41 5.15
N GLU A 77 7.11 6.98 6.16
CA GLU A 77 5.75 7.37 6.49
C GLU A 77 5.51 8.88 6.39
N VAL A 78 4.36 9.25 5.83
CA VAL A 78 3.70 10.53 6.13
C VAL A 78 2.33 10.18 6.72
N PRO A 79 1.86 10.91 7.76
CA PRO A 79 0.68 10.57 8.53
C PRO A 79 -0.58 10.52 7.66
N ALA A 80 -1.49 9.62 8.06
CA ALA A 80 -2.71 9.23 7.38
C ALA A 80 -3.48 10.36 6.67
N LEU A 81 -3.71 10.16 5.37
CA LEU A 81 -4.85 10.76 4.64
C LEU A 81 -6.05 9.83 4.81
N SER A 82 -7.08 10.35 5.48
CA SER A 82 -8.35 9.70 5.71
C SER A 82 -9.18 9.57 4.43
N SER A 83 -9.50 8.35 4.03
CA SER A 83 -10.72 8.03 3.30
C SER A 83 -10.94 6.51 3.32
N SER A 84 -11.97 6.13 4.06
CA SER A 84 -12.56 4.81 4.14
C SER A 84 -13.45 4.59 2.93
N GLU A 85 -12.97 3.85 1.94
CA GLU A 85 -13.73 3.15 0.90
C GLU A 85 -12.77 2.11 0.32
N ARG A 86 -13.26 0.89 0.03
CA ARG A 86 -12.42 -0.28 -0.28
C ARG A 86 -11.37 0.05 -1.35
N LYS A 87 -10.11 0.19 -0.92
CA LYS A 87 -9.00 0.59 -1.79
C LYS A 87 -8.66 -0.56 -2.72
N PHE A 88 -8.66 -0.29 -4.03
CA PHE A 88 -7.94 -1.10 -4.98
C PHE A 88 -6.51 -1.30 -4.46
N SER A 89 -6.08 -2.55 -4.34
CA SER A 89 -4.80 -2.91 -3.74
C SER A 89 -3.99 -3.72 -4.73
N VAL A 90 -2.72 -3.35 -4.87
CA VAL A 90 -1.76 -4.01 -5.75
C VAL A 90 -0.70 -4.68 -4.87
N PRO A 91 -0.52 -6.01 -4.94
CA PRO A 91 0.54 -6.71 -4.21
C PRO A 91 1.92 -6.15 -4.53
N GLN A 92 2.85 -6.18 -3.58
CA GLN A 92 4.19 -5.58 -3.75
C GLN A 92 4.95 -6.15 -4.96
N GLU A 93 4.82 -7.45 -5.23
CA GLU A 93 5.44 -8.10 -6.40
C GLU A 93 4.90 -7.56 -7.72
N LEU A 94 3.58 -7.33 -7.79
CA LEU A 94 2.94 -6.74 -8.97
C LEU A 94 3.30 -5.26 -9.09
N TYR A 95 3.39 -4.54 -7.97
CA TYR A 95 3.84 -3.16 -7.92
C TYR A 95 5.22 -3.00 -8.56
N GLU A 96 6.18 -3.84 -8.18
CA GLU A 96 7.54 -3.80 -8.74
C GLU A 96 7.57 -4.15 -10.24
N ARG A 97 6.77 -5.12 -10.70
CA ARG A 97 6.63 -5.46 -12.12
C ARG A 97 6.00 -4.32 -12.92
N LEU A 98 4.96 -3.70 -12.40
CA LEU A 98 4.30 -2.53 -13.00
C LEU A 98 5.28 -1.37 -13.08
N LEU A 99 6.06 -1.12 -12.03
CA LEU A 99 7.08 -0.08 -11.99
C LEU A 99 8.08 -0.22 -13.15
N ILE A 100 8.52 -1.45 -13.44
CA ILE A 100 9.43 -1.75 -14.55
C ILE A 100 8.78 -1.38 -15.88
N GLU A 101 7.53 -1.78 -16.12
CA GLU A 101 6.85 -1.55 -17.40
C GLU A 101 6.45 -0.09 -17.63
N ILE A 102 6.11 0.65 -16.58
CA ILE A 102 5.73 2.08 -16.68
C ILE A 102 6.97 2.99 -16.69
N SER A 103 8.12 2.52 -16.18
CA SER A 103 9.38 3.30 -16.15
C SER A 103 9.83 3.90 -17.47
N PRO A 104 9.65 3.28 -18.64
CA PRO A 104 10.00 3.88 -19.92
C PRO A 104 9.10 5.06 -20.31
N PHE A 105 7.90 5.15 -19.75
CA PHE A 105 6.91 6.18 -20.06
C PHE A 105 7.00 7.37 -19.11
N PHE A 106 7.17 7.10 -17.81
CA PHE A 106 7.14 8.12 -16.76
C PHE A 106 8.51 8.35 -16.09
N GLY A 107 9.50 7.50 -16.38
CA GLY A 107 10.85 7.62 -15.83
C GLY A 107 10.84 7.54 -14.31
N ILE A 108 11.37 8.57 -13.66
CA ILE A 108 11.41 8.66 -12.20
C ILE A 108 10.04 8.92 -11.54
N ALA A 109 9.08 9.43 -12.31
CA ALA A 109 7.73 9.70 -11.82
C ALA A 109 6.88 8.42 -11.75
N SER A 110 7.40 7.30 -12.23
CA SER A 110 6.72 6.01 -12.30
C SER A 110 6.13 5.55 -10.98
N ALA A 111 6.90 5.58 -9.89
CA ALA A 111 6.41 5.21 -8.57
C ALA A 111 5.23 6.09 -8.14
N PHE A 112 5.34 7.38 -8.45
CA PHE A 112 4.31 8.36 -8.12
C PHE A 112 3.03 8.11 -8.94
N VAL A 113 3.15 7.95 -10.26
CA VAL A 113 2.02 7.70 -11.17
C VAL A 113 1.34 6.39 -10.83
N LEU A 114 2.11 5.36 -10.45
CA LEU A 114 1.58 4.08 -10.00
C LEU A 114 0.83 4.20 -8.68
N ASP A 115 1.40 4.86 -7.67
CA ASP A 115 0.75 5.07 -6.37
C ASP A 115 -0.57 5.84 -6.54
N GLU A 116 -0.58 6.90 -7.36
CA GLU A 116 -1.77 7.70 -7.63
C GLU A 116 -2.84 6.90 -8.38
N ALA A 117 -2.45 6.08 -9.36
CA ALA A 117 -3.37 5.19 -10.05
C ALA A 117 -3.96 4.13 -9.11
N ILE A 118 -3.18 3.60 -8.16
CA ILE A 118 -3.67 2.64 -7.15
C ILE A 118 -4.65 3.33 -6.18
N GLU A 119 -4.30 4.52 -5.69
CA GLU A 119 -5.11 5.27 -4.72
C GLU A 119 -6.44 5.77 -5.31
N SER A 120 -6.47 6.06 -6.60
CA SER A 120 -7.66 6.58 -7.30
C SER A 120 -8.53 5.50 -7.94
N ALA A 121 -8.04 4.27 -8.07
CA ALA A 121 -8.77 3.19 -8.71
C ALA A 121 -9.79 2.52 -7.77
N SER A 122 -10.95 2.18 -8.35
CA SER A 122 -11.94 1.26 -7.78
C SER A 122 -11.83 -0.16 -8.37
N ASP A 123 -11.29 -0.26 -9.58
CA ASP A 123 -11.20 -1.49 -10.39
C ASP A 123 -10.09 -1.38 -11.44
N VAL A 124 -9.80 -2.48 -12.14
CA VAL A 124 -8.74 -2.57 -13.16
C VAL A 124 -8.93 -1.56 -14.30
N SER A 125 -10.18 -1.28 -14.71
CA SER A 125 -10.43 -0.34 -15.81
C SER A 125 -10.12 1.09 -15.37
N SER A 126 -10.60 1.48 -14.18
CA SER A 126 -10.29 2.78 -13.57
C SER A 126 -8.80 2.95 -13.28
N PHE A 127 -8.10 1.88 -12.89
CA PHE A 127 -6.65 1.86 -12.68
C PHE A 127 -5.90 2.13 -13.99
N ILE A 128 -6.25 1.42 -15.07
CA ILE A 128 -5.62 1.60 -16.38
C ILE A 128 -5.89 3.01 -16.92
N GLU A 129 -7.12 3.51 -16.75
CA GLU A 129 -7.48 4.88 -17.16
C GLU A 129 -6.66 5.92 -16.40
N ALA A 130 -6.55 5.80 -15.08
CA ALA A 130 -5.74 6.68 -14.25
C ALA A 130 -4.26 6.63 -14.66
N LEU A 131 -3.69 5.43 -14.84
CA LEU A 131 -2.30 5.20 -15.19
C LEU A 131 -1.92 5.77 -16.57
N THR A 132 -2.88 5.86 -17.49
CA THR A 132 -2.62 6.25 -18.89
C THR A 132 -3.15 7.63 -19.27
N SER A 133 -3.89 8.30 -18.37
CA SER A 133 -4.56 9.59 -18.58
C SER A 133 -3.69 10.67 -19.24
N ASP A 134 -2.42 10.77 -18.82
CA ASP A 134 -1.47 11.79 -19.27
C ASP A 134 -0.61 11.40 -20.49
N LEU A 135 -0.84 10.21 -21.07
CA LEU A 135 -0.08 9.73 -22.23
C LEU A 135 -0.74 10.11 -23.56
N SER A 136 0.05 10.15 -24.63
CA SER A 136 -0.48 10.21 -26.00
C SER A 136 -1.16 8.89 -26.37
N GLU A 137 -2.14 8.89 -27.28
CA GLU A 137 -2.89 7.69 -27.65
C GLU A 137 -1.98 6.52 -28.07
N ASP A 138 -0.93 6.78 -28.86
CA ASP A 138 0.05 5.76 -29.26
C ASP A 138 0.81 5.16 -28.06
N GLN A 139 1.10 5.97 -27.05
CA GLN A 139 1.75 5.54 -25.80
C GLN A 139 0.77 4.85 -24.85
N LYS A 140 -0.51 5.25 -24.85
CA LYS A 140 -1.58 4.58 -24.11
C LYS A 140 -1.75 3.16 -24.60
N GLU A 141 -1.94 2.95 -25.91
CA GLU A 141 -2.09 1.60 -26.47
C GLU A 141 -0.90 0.71 -26.13
N LEU A 142 0.32 1.25 -26.27
CA LEU A 142 1.55 0.51 -25.94
C LEU A 142 1.61 0.15 -24.45
N LEU A 143 1.33 1.10 -23.55
CA LEU A 143 1.38 0.84 -22.11
C LEU A 143 0.27 -0.10 -21.67
N VAL A 144 -0.96 0.08 -22.17
CA VAL A 144 -2.10 -0.81 -21.92
C VAL A 144 -1.75 -2.23 -22.36
N SER A 145 -1.14 -2.42 -23.53
CA SER A 145 -0.74 -3.75 -24.02
C SER A 145 0.28 -4.48 -23.15
N LYS A 146 1.03 -3.75 -22.32
CA LYS A 146 2.04 -4.28 -21.38
C LYS A 146 1.48 -4.46 -19.97
N VAL A 147 0.68 -3.50 -19.50
CA VAL A 147 0.16 -3.45 -18.14
C VAL A 147 -1.08 -4.32 -17.98
N LYS A 148 -1.99 -4.29 -18.97
CA LYS A 148 -3.21 -5.08 -18.95
C LYS A 148 -2.92 -6.58 -18.78
N PRO A 149 -1.99 -7.23 -19.52
CA PRO A 149 -1.66 -8.63 -19.27
C PRO A 149 -0.91 -8.88 -17.96
N LEU A 150 -0.27 -7.90 -17.33
CA LEU A 150 0.34 -8.08 -15.99
C LEU A 150 -0.71 -8.11 -14.88
N ILE A 151 -1.73 -7.27 -15.02
CA ILE A 151 -2.86 -7.22 -14.11
C ILE A 151 -3.80 -8.39 -14.41
N GLU A 152 -4.01 -8.69 -15.69
CA GLU A 152 -4.77 -9.85 -16.14
C GLU A 152 -4.03 -11.16 -15.94
N ASP A 153 -2.70 -11.23 -15.80
CA ASP A 153 -1.99 -12.42 -15.31
C ASP A 153 -2.36 -12.66 -13.84
N GLN A 154 -2.57 -11.61 -13.05
CA GLN A 154 -3.06 -11.74 -11.67
C GLN A 154 -4.59 -11.88 -11.58
N VAL A 155 -5.33 -11.43 -12.58
CA VAL A 155 -6.77 -11.73 -12.74
C VAL A 155 -7.01 -13.08 -13.44
N SER A 156 -6.00 -13.67 -14.09
CA SER A 156 -5.95 -15.05 -14.60
C SER A 156 -5.41 -16.01 -13.54
N VAL A 157 -4.75 -15.51 -12.49
CA VAL A 157 -4.71 -16.17 -11.16
C VAL A 157 -6.06 -16.04 -10.43
N SER A 158 -6.97 -15.18 -10.92
CA SER A 158 -8.33 -14.98 -10.38
C SER A 158 -9.47 -15.53 -11.25
N LYS A 159 -9.17 -16.15 -12.40
CA LYS A 159 -10.13 -16.74 -13.34
C LYS A 159 -9.48 -17.91 -14.10
N GLU A 160 -9.33 -19.02 -13.40
CA GLU A 160 -9.36 -20.40 -13.91
C GLU A 160 -9.04 -21.28 -12.68
N GLU A 161 -9.88 -22.22 -12.23
CA GLU A 161 -10.98 -22.89 -12.90
C GLU A 161 -12.09 -23.22 -11.89
N VAL A 162 -13.33 -23.24 -12.35
CA VAL A 162 -14.30 -24.12 -11.70
C VAL A 162 -13.75 -25.54 -11.86
N THR A 163 -13.51 -26.21 -10.73
CA THR A 163 -13.22 -27.64 -10.47
C THR A 163 -11.81 -28.13 -10.84
N GLU A 164 -10.99 -28.72 -9.96
CA GLU A 164 -11.24 -29.44 -8.69
C GLU A 164 -10.16 -29.13 -7.61
N ASP A 165 -10.65 -28.89 -6.38
CA ASP A 165 -10.07 -29.14 -5.06
C ASP A 165 -8.67 -28.59 -4.68
N GLU A 166 -8.62 -27.34 -4.22
CA GLU A 166 -7.93 -27.01 -2.94
C GLU A 166 -8.80 -25.99 -2.18
N GLU A 167 -9.55 -26.48 -1.19
CA GLU A 167 -10.43 -25.70 -0.33
C GLU A 167 -9.63 -24.60 0.39
N LYS A 168 -9.86 -23.33 0.03
CA LYS A 168 -9.53 -22.22 0.94
C LYS A 168 -10.31 -22.45 2.22
N PHE A 169 -9.58 -22.73 3.30
CA PHE A 169 -10.14 -22.94 4.62
C PHE A 169 -10.99 -21.73 5.03
N ASN A 170 -12.29 -21.94 5.18
CA ASN A 170 -13.21 -20.95 5.71
C ASN A 170 -13.45 -21.26 7.19
N LEU A 171 -13.07 -20.32 8.06
CA LEU A 171 -13.40 -20.38 9.48
C LEU A 171 -14.93 -20.30 9.62
N THR A 172 -15.55 -21.42 10.00
CA THR A 172 -17.00 -21.47 10.26
C THR A 172 -17.31 -21.00 11.68
N PRO A 173 -18.50 -20.46 11.94
CA PRO A 173 -18.91 -20.09 13.30
C PRO A 173 -18.84 -21.27 14.29
N GLU A 174 -19.10 -22.49 13.84
CA GLU A 174 -18.99 -23.70 14.69
C GLU A 174 -17.53 -24.03 15.04
N LEU A 175 -16.59 -23.79 14.12
CA LEU A 175 -15.17 -24.02 14.36
C LEU A 175 -14.59 -22.92 15.26
N GLU A 176 -15.01 -21.68 15.06
CA GLU A 176 -14.71 -20.56 15.95
C GLU A 176 -15.14 -20.86 17.39
N GLU A 177 -16.37 -21.34 17.62
CA GLU A 177 -16.84 -21.70 18.96
C GLU A 177 -15.99 -22.81 19.60
N LYS A 178 -15.57 -23.81 18.82
CA LYS A 178 -14.69 -24.90 19.32
C LYS A 178 -13.29 -24.39 19.66
N ILE A 179 -12.72 -23.53 18.83
CA ILE A 179 -11.41 -22.91 19.09
C ILE A 179 -11.49 -22.05 20.35
N LEU A 180 -12.51 -21.19 20.46
CA LEU A 180 -12.72 -20.35 21.64
C LEU A 180 -12.92 -21.17 22.92
N SER A 181 -13.62 -22.31 22.84
CA SER A 181 -13.75 -23.23 23.97
C SER A 181 -12.39 -23.73 24.46
N ILE A 182 -11.50 -24.14 23.55
CA ILE A 182 -10.14 -24.58 23.90
C ILE A 182 -9.34 -23.42 24.48
N LEU A 183 -9.34 -22.26 23.82
CA LEU A 183 -8.59 -21.09 24.26
C LEU A 183 -9.08 -20.56 25.61
N SER A 184 -10.35 -20.74 25.96
CA SER A 184 -10.87 -20.33 27.26
C SER A 184 -10.26 -21.09 28.43
N GLU A 185 -9.73 -22.30 28.21
CA GLU A 185 -9.07 -23.10 29.25
C GLU A 185 -7.65 -22.57 29.57
N TYR A 186 -6.99 -21.91 28.60
CA TYR A 186 -5.64 -21.37 28.74
C TYR A 186 -5.65 -19.86 29.03
N PHE A 187 -6.44 -19.11 28.26
CA PHE A 187 -6.47 -17.64 28.29
C PHE A 187 -7.67 -17.06 29.05
N GLY A 188 -8.60 -17.89 29.50
CA GLY A 188 -9.77 -17.46 30.28
C GLY A 188 -10.58 -16.38 29.55
N ILE A 189 -10.76 -15.22 30.20
CA ILE A 189 -11.49 -14.08 29.64
C ILE A 189 -10.81 -13.46 28.40
N MET A 190 -9.52 -13.71 28.20
CA MET A 190 -8.75 -13.16 27.08
C MET A 190 -8.84 -14.01 25.81
N ALA A 191 -9.47 -15.19 25.87
CA ALA A 191 -9.58 -16.13 24.76
C ALA A 191 -10.14 -15.49 23.48
N SER A 192 -11.19 -14.68 23.60
CA SER A 192 -11.77 -13.97 22.45
C SER A 192 -10.82 -12.94 21.84
N SER A 193 -10.08 -12.20 22.67
CA SER A 193 -9.11 -11.21 22.18
C SER A 193 -7.93 -11.88 21.49
N VAL A 194 -7.40 -12.97 22.07
CA VAL A 194 -6.30 -13.74 21.48
C VAL A 194 -6.74 -14.33 20.14
N PHE A 195 -7.95 -14.87 20.06
CA PHE A 195 -8.51 -15.39 18.82
C PHE A 195 -8.68 -14.31 17.76
N GLU A 196 -9.31 -13.18 18.09
CA GLU A 196 -9.52 -12.06 17.14
C GLU A 196 -8.19 -11.51 16.61
N ASP A 197 -7.18 -11.38 17.45
CA ASP A 197 -5.87 -10.88 17.04
C ASP A 197 -5.11 -11.92 16.21
N SER A 198 -5.23 -13.21 16.54
CA SER A 198 -4.70 -14.31 15.74
C SER A 198 -5.34 -14.39 14.36
N VAL A 199 -6.67 -14.18 14.27
CA VAL A 199 -7.39 -14.15 12.99
C VAL A 199 -6.94 -12.96 12.14
N LYS A 200 -6.78 -11.76 12.72
CA LYS A 200 -6.26 -10.60 11.99
C LYS A 200 -4.84 -10.84 11.47
N GLU A 201 -3.98 -11.48 12.24
CA GLU A 201 -2.61 -11.81 11.83
C GLU A 201 -2.57 -12.91 10.75
N TRP A 202 -3.44 -13.92 10.89
CA TRP A 202 -3.63 -14.98 9.91
C TRP A 202 -4.23 -14.45 8.60
N GLU A 203 -5.18 -13.51 8.63
CA GLU A 203 -5.74 -12.88 7.43
C GLU A 203 -4.69 -12.12 6.60
N LEU A 204 -3.59 -11.70 7.23
CA LEU A 204 -2.47 -11.01 6.57
C LEU A 204 -1.47 -11.99 5.92
N THR A 205 -1.42 -13.24 6.36
CA THR A 205 -0.29 -14.15 6.05
C THR A 205 -0.70 -15.56 5.63
N GLY A 206 -1.82 -16.09 6.12
CA GLY A 206 -2.18 -17.49 6.04
C GLY A 206 -3.33 -17.81 5.08
N ARG A 207 -3.30 -19.03 4.56
CA ARG A 207 -4.26 -19.64 3.63
C ARG A 207 -4.83 -20.96 4.15
N SER A 208 -4.31 -21.51 5.26
CA SER A 208 -4.73 -22.81 5.82
C SER A 208 -5.09 -22.76 7.31
N TYR A 209 -5.81 -23.79 7.79
CA TYR A 209 -6.10 -23.96 9.22
C TYR A 209 -4.83 -24.15 10.05
N GLU A 210 -3.84 -24.88 9.51
CA GLU A 210 -2.57 -25.15 10.20
C GLU A 210 -1.83 -23.85 10.50
N GLU A 211 -1.82 -22.89 9.57
CA GLU A 211 -1.22 -21.58 9.80
C GLU A 211 -1.99 -20.77 10.85
N LEU A 212 -3.33 -20.90 10.92
CA LEU A 212 -4.12 -20.27 11.97
C LEU A 212 -3.79 -20.89 13.34
N VAL A 213 -3.61 -22.20 13.42
CA VAL A 213 -3.20 -22.90 14.65
C VAL A 213 -1.81 -22.46 15.09
N ASP A 214 -0.91 -22.21 14.15
CA ASP A 214 0.47 -21.77 14.43
C ASP A 214 0.49 -20.37 15.03
N VAL A 215 -0.33 -19.45 14.49
CA VAL A 215 -0.49 -18.11 15.05
C VAL A 215 -1.12 -18.19 16.45
N ILE A 216 -2.20 -18.94 16.61
CA ILE A 216 -2.90 -19.05 17.90
C ILE A 216 -2.00 -19.66 18.98
N SER A 217 -1.29 -20.75 18.66
CA SER A 217 -0.40 -21.42 19.61
C SER A 217 0.79 -20.55 20.01
N SER A 218 1.24 -19.61 19.18
CA SER A 218 2.34 -18.70 19.52
C SER A 218 2.07 -17.80 20.74
N HIS A 219 0.78 -17.60 21.09
CA HIS A 219 0.35 -16.82 22.24
C HIS A 219 0.52 -17.52 23.59
N GLY A 220 0.84 -18.82 23.63
CA GLY A 220 1.09 -19.53 24.89
C GLY A 220 2.31 -18.98 25.63
N ASP A 221 2.25 -18.95 26.96
CA ASP A 221 3.30 -18.37 27.80
C ASP A 221 4.52 -19.30 27.93
N THR A 222 4.31 -20.62 27.80
CA THR A 222 5.37 -21.65 27.89
C THR A 222 5.39 -22.57 26.69
N GLU A 223 6.55 -23.14 26.37
CA GLU A 223 6.68 -24.06 25.22
C GLU A 223 5.74 -25.28 25.34
N GLU A 224 5.59 -25.84 26.56
CA GLU A 224 4.66 -26.94 26.85
C GLU A 224 3.21 -26.55 26.55
N GLU A 225 2.80 -25.34 26.92
CA GLU A 225 1.47 -24.81 26.67
C GLU A 225 1.22 -24.55 25.18
N ARG A 226 2.21 -24.02 24.45
CA ARG A 226 2.11 -23.80 22.99
C ARG A 226 1.90 -25.12 22.25
N GLU A 227 2.65 -26.15 22.64
CA GLU A 227 2.54 -27.49 22.06
C GLU A 227 1.19 -28.14 22.41
N GLU A 228 0.70 -27.96 23.64
CA GLU A 228 -0.60 -28.46 24.06
C GLU A 228 -1.77 -27.79 23.31
N ILE A 229 -1.74 -26.46 23.18
CA ILE A 229 -2.73 -25.68 22.41
C ILE A 229 -2.71 -26.12 20.95
N ARG A 230 -1.52 -26.18 20.33
CA ARG A 230 -1.36 -26.61 18.93
C ARG A 230 -1.97 -27.98 18.70
N ASN A 231 -1.63 -28.95 19.54
CA ASN A 231 -2.14 -30.32 19.42
C ASN A 231 -3.67 -30.36 19.52
N ARG A 232 -4.26 -29.69 20.52
CA ARG A 232 -5.72 -29.67 20.72
C ARG A 232 -6.47 -29.00 19.57
N LEU A 233 -5.91 -27.94 18.99
CA LEU A 233 -6.51 -27.27 17.84
C LEU A 233 -6.39 -28.13 16.58
N MET A 234 -5.24 -28.78 16.33
CA MET A 234 -5.08 -29.70 15.20
C MET A 234 -6.08 -30.87 15.24
N PHE A 235 -6.48 -31.34 16.44
CA PHE A 235 -7.50 -32.37 16.60
C PHE A 235 -8.92 -31.93 16.18
N LEU A 236 -9.19 -30.63 15.99
CA LEU A 236 -10.48 -30.13 15.51
C LEU A 236 -10.69 -30.33 14.00
N GLN A 237 -9.63 -30.66 13.25
CA GLN A 237 -9.68 -30.89 11.80
C GLN A 237 -10.00 -32.36 11.43
N THR A 238 -9.94 -33.28 12.41
CA THR A 238 -10.33 -34.70 12.29
C THR A 238 -11.77 -34.95 12.71
#